data_AF-A0A517SFC6-F1
#
_entry.id   AF-A0A517SFC6-F1
#
_cell.length_a   1.000
_cell.length_b   1.000
_cell.length_c   1.000
_cell.angle_alpha   90.00
_cell.angle_beta   90.00
_cell.angle_gamma   90.00
#
_symmetry.space_group_name_H-M   'P 1'
#
loop_
_entity.id
_entity.type
_entity.pdbx_description
1 polymer ?
#
loop_
_entity_poly.entity_id
_entity_poly.type
_entity_poly.pdbx_seq_one_letter_code
_entity_poly.pdbx_strand_id
1 'polypeptide(L)'
;MNEEAMVSEVVEAVKSGAATSRAEIAAGLGFSGPTASRLIGLAIRSKRLKLAGRDRFNSPTYEVVQGQPSAACHELAGACI
;
A
#
# COMPACT_ATOMS: atom_id res chain seq x y z
N MET A 1 -5.02 -5.50 -17.24
CA MET A 1 -5.08 -5.10 -15.82
C MET A 1 -4.22 -3.86 -15.65
N ASN A 2 -4.74 -2.82 -14.97
CA ASN A 2 -4.02 -1.57 -14.77
C ASN A 2 -3.04 -1.71 -13.59
N GLU A 3 -1.76 -1.47 -13.83
CA GLU A 3 -0.71 -1.63 -12.82
C GLU A 3 -0.87 -0.67 -11.65
N GLU A 4 -1.32 0.56 -11.91
CA GLU A 4 -1.55 1.58 -10.89
C GLU A 4 -2.71 1.18 -9.94
N ALA A 5 -3.70 0.44 -10.45
CA ALA A 5 -4.78 -0.10 -9.62
C ALA A 5 -4.24 -1.17 -8.66
N MET A 6 -3.40 -2.08 -9.15
CA MET A 6 -2.77 -3.11 -8.30
C MET A 6 -1.82 -2.50 -7.27
N VAL A 7 -1.06 -1.46 -7.63
CA VAL A 7 -0.25 -0.69 -6.67
C VAL A 7 -1.13 -0.06 -5.59
N SER A 8 -2.29 0.48 -5.96
CA SER A 8 -3.22 1.07 -5.01
C SER A 8 -3.82 0.04 -4.05
N GLU A 9 -4.14 -1.16 -4.53
CA GLU A 9 -4.59 -2.27 -3.67
C GLU A 9 -3.51 -2.69 -2.66
N VAL A 10 -2.25 -2.77 -3.09
CA VAL A 10 -1.12 -3.04 -2.18
C VAL A 10 -1.00 -1.96 -1.11
N VAL A 11 -1.12 -0.69 -1.49
CA VAL A 11 -1.04 0.44 -0.54
C VAL A 11 -2.21 0.41 0.46
N GLU A 12 -3.44 0.14 0.02
CA GLU A 12 -4.59 0.05 0.93
C GLU A 12 -4.51 -1.19 1.86
N ALA A 13 -3.98 -2.32 1.38
CA ALA A 13 -3.72 -3.49 2.23
C ALA A 13 -2.73 -3.19 3.37
N VAL A 14 -1.69 -2.40 3.08
CA VAL A 14 -0.72 -1.94 4.10
C VAL A 14 -1.33 -0.89 5.03
N LYS A 15 -2.04 0.08 4.49
CA LYS A 15 -2.71 1.15 5.24
C LYS A 15 -3.76 0.64 6.22
N SER A 16 -4.53 -0.37 5.83
CA SER A 16 -5.54 -1.00 6.67
C SER A 16 -4.94 -1.95 7.72
N GLY A 17 -3.64 -2.24 7.65
CA GLY A 17 -2.97 -3.23 8.49
C GLY A 17 -3.28 -4.69 8.12
N ALA A 18 -3.97 -4.93 7.00
CA ALA A 18 -4.28 -6.28 6.53
C ALA A 18 -3.03 -7.05 6.08
N ALA A 19 -1.99 -6.34 5.62
CA ALA A 19 -0.71 -6.93 5.26
C ALA A 19 0.44 -5.95 5.52
N THR A 20 1.51 -6.42 6.14
CA THR A 20 2.70 -5.61 6.45
C THR A 20 3.95 -6.14 5.78
N SER A 21 3.99 -7.41 5.38
CA SER A 21 5.14 -8.02 4.71
C SER A 21 4.83 -8.39 3.26
N ARG A 22 5.87 -8.65 2.47
CA ARG A 22 5.69 -9.13 1.08
C ARG A 22 4.86 -10.41 1.01
N ALA A 23 5.08 -11.35 1.94
CA ALA A 23 4.39 -12.63 1.93
C ALA A 23 2.89 -12.45 2.21
N GLU A 24 2.55 -11.59 3.18
CA GLU A 24 1.17 -11.24 3.48
C GLU A 24 0.50 -10.50 2.33
N ILE A 25 1.19 -9.57 1.67
CA ILE A 25 0.69 -8.87 0.48
C ILE A 25 0.43 -9.85 -0.66
N ALA A 26 1.38 -10.76 -0.92
CA ALA A 26 1.24 -11.76 -1.97
C ALA A 26 0.06 -12.71 -1.71
N ALA A 27 -0.05 -13.23 -0.49
CA ALA A 27 -1.13 -14.13 -0.11
C ALA A 27 -2.49 -13.42 -0.09
N GLY A 28 -2.57 -12.23 0.50
CA GLY A 28 -3.81 -11.48 0.68
C GLY A 28 -4.42 -10.97 -0.63
N LEU A 29 -3.59 -10.64 -1.62
CA LEU A 29 -4.04 -10.14 -2.93
C LEU A 29 -3.95 -11.18 -4.05
N GLY A 30 -3.56 -12.42 -3.73
CA GLY A 30 -3.42 -13.50 -4.73
C GLY A 30 -2.31 -13.28 -5.75
N PHE A 31 -1.26 -12.53 -5.39
CA PHE A 31 -0.11 -12.29 -6.25
C PHE A 31 0.98 -13.33 -6.08
N SER A 32 1.73 -13.59 -7.15
CA SER A 32 2.99 -14.31 -7.04
C SER A 32 4.03 -13.46 -6.28
N GLY A 33 5.01 -14.11 -5.64
CA GLY A 33 6.10 -13.43 -4.94
C GLY A 33 6.84 -12.38 -5.79
N PRO A 34 7.18 -12.67 -7.07
CA PRO A 34 7.77 -11.68 -7.97
C PRO A 34 6.85 -10.50 -8.27
N THR A 35 5.55 -10.74 -8.50
CA THR A 35 4.57 -9.67 -8.76
C THR A 35 4.42 -8.77 -7.54
N ALA A 36 4.27 -9.34 -6.35
CA ALA A 36 4.20 -8.56 -5.11
C ALA A 36 5.48 -7.72 -4.91
N SER A 37 6.66 -8.32 -5.13
CA SER A 37 7.94 -7.59 -5.04
C SER A 37 7.99 -6.40 -5.99
N ARG A 38 7.51 -6.59 -7.23
CA ARG A 38 7.47 -5.55 -8.26
C ARG A 38 6.53 -4.41 -7.88
N LEU A 39 5.32 -4.72 -7.42
CA LEU A 39 4.30 -3.73 -7.02
C LEU A 39 4.73 -2.95 -5.77
N ILE A 40 5.31 -3.62 -4.78
CA ILE A 40 5.91 -2.96 -3.59
C ILE A 40 7.02 -2.01 -4.03
N GLY A 41 7.91 -2.43 -4.94
CA GLY A 41 8.95 -1.58 -5.48
C GLY A 41 8.41 -0.35 -6.21
N LEU A 42 7.30 -0.48 -6.94
CA LEU A 42 6.61 0.65 -7.57
C LEU A 42 6.01 1.61 -6.53
N ALA A 43 5.34 1.08 -5.51
CA ALA A 43 4.75 1.86 -4.43
C ALA A 43 5.80 2.65 -3.62
N ILE A 44 7.01 2.07 -3.45
CA ILE A 44 8.13 2.75 -2.80
C ILE A 44 8.67 3.87 -3.71
N ARG A 45 8.88 3.60 -5.01
CA ARG A 45 9.36 4.61 -5.96
C ARG A 45 8.39 5.79 -6.10
N SER A 46 7.08 5.54 -6.00
CA SER A 46 6.05 6.58 -6.00
C SER A 46 5.82 7.23 -4.62
N LYS A 47 6.65 6.91 -3.62
CA LYS A 47 6.60 7.46 -2.25
C LYS A 47 5.28 7.20 -1.52
N ARG A 48 4.57 6.12 -1.88
CA ARG A 48 3.33 5.70 -1.22
C ARG A 48 3.62 4.75 -0.05
N LEU A 49 4.65 3.91 -0.19
CA LEU A 49 5.15 3.02 0.86
C LEU A 49 6.60 3.34 1.21
N LYS A 50 6.99 2.98 2.44
CA LYS A 50 8.38 2.94 2.89
C LYS A 50 8.65 1.64 3.65
N LEU A 51 9.93 1.30 3.77
CA LEU A 51 10.37 0.22 4.64
C LEU A 51 10.22 0.68 6.10
N ALA A 52 9.39 -0.02 6.86
CA ALA A 52 9.16 0.25 8.28
C ALA A 52 10.23 -0.44 9.15
N GLY A 53 10.66 -1.62 8.73
CA GLY A 53 11.64 -2.41 9.46
C GLY A 53 11.64 -3.87 9.03
N ARG A 54 11.75 -4.76 10.00
CA ARG A 54 11.68 -6.21 9.81
C ARG A 54 10.80 -6.85 10.87
N ASP A 55 10.12 -7.94 10.51
CA ASP A 55 9.34 -8.75 11.44
C ASP A 55 10.21 -9.72 12.26
N ARG A 56 9.56 -10.53 13.11
CA ARG A 56 10.21 -11.57 13.92
C ARG A 56 10.93 -12.66 13.13
N PHE A 57 10.60 -12.82 11.84
CA PHE A 57 11.22 -13.76 10.91
C PHE A 57 12.30 -13.08 10.05
N ASN A 58 12.70 -11.86 10.41
CA ASN A 58 13.67 -11.05 9.68
C ASN A 58 13.21 -10.67 8.26
N SER A 59 11.91 -10.72 7.99
CA SER A 59 11.32 -10.33 6.70
C SER A 59 11.05 -8.82 6.68
N PRO A 60 11.31 -8.13 5.56
CA PRO A 60 10.98 -6.71 5.41
C PRO A 60 9.50 -6.42 5.67
N THR A 61 9.22 -5.39 6.47
CA THR A 61 7.88 -4.85 6.69
C THR A 61 7.75 -3.44 6.11
N TYR A 62 6.54 -3.11 5.67
CA TYR A 62 6.24 -1.88 4.97
C TYR A 62 5.16 -1.10 5.70
N GLU A 63 5.23 0.22 5.62
CA GLU A 63 4.20 1.14 6.10
C GLU A 63 3.89 2.19 5.04
N VAL A 64 2.72 2.79 5.15
CA VAL A 64 2.35 3.95 4.32
C VAL A 64 3.12 5.18 4.72
N VAL A 65 3.55 5.97 3.73
CA VAL A 65 4.17 7.27 3.97
C VAL A 65 3.07 8.25 4.42
N GLN A 66 3.02 8.55 5.72
CA GLN A 66 2.10 9.56 6.27
C GLN A 66 2.48 10.94 5.72
N GLY A 67 1.52 11.62 5.08
CA GLY A 67 1.73 12.98 4.53
C GLY A 67 1.43 13.14 3.04
N GLN A 68 0.91 12.15 2.33
CA GLN A 68 0.27 12.44 1.04
C GLN A 68 -1.05 13.17 1.31
N PRO A 69 -1.24 14.41 0.81
CA PRO A 69 -2.56 15.04 0.85
C PRO A 69 -3.51 14.14 0.07
N SER A 70 -4.50 13.59 0.77
CA SER A 70 -5.62 12.92 0.14
C SER A 70 -6.30 13.94 -0.77
N ALA A 71 -6.13 13.82 -2.08
CA ALA A 71 -6.91 14.55 -3.08
C ALA A 71 -8.34 13.98 -3.18
N ALA A 72 -8.93 13.66 -2.03
CA ALA A 72 -10.29 13.18 -1.87
C ALA A 72 -10.93 13.81 -0.63
N CYS A 73 -10.91 15.15 -0.57
CA CYS A 73 -12.07 15.89 -0.10
C CYS A 73 -12.88 16.25 -1.34
N HIS A 74 -13.53 15.26 -1.97
CA HIS A 74 -14.64 15.56 -2.86
C HIS A 74 -15.77 16.09 -1.97
N GLU A 75 -15.82 17.41 -1.85
CA GLU A 75 -17.01 18.27 -1.78
C GLU A 75 -18.33 17.53 -1.43
N LEU A 76 -18.48 17.09 -0.19
CA LEU A 76 -19.78 16.76 0.41
C LEU A 76 -19.91 17.46 1.75
N ALA A 77 -19.89 18.79 1.69
CA ALA A 77 -20.55 19.64 2.70
C ALA A 77 -21.12 20.90 2.02
N GLY A 78 -21.76 20.70 0.87
CA GLY A 78 -22.82 21.58 0.44
C GLY A 78 -24.05 21.33 1.31
N ALA A 79 -24.14 22.04 2.42
CA ALA A 79 -25.39 22.43 3.06
C ALA A 79 -25.09 23.59 4.02
N CYS A 80 -25.24 24.82 3.53
CA CYS A 80 -25.69 25.92 4.37
C CYS A 80 -26.94 25.46 5.12
N ILE A 81 -26.94 25.53 6.46
CA ILE A 81 -27.87 26.35 7.26
C ILE A 81 -27.18 26.68 8.59
#